data_AF-A0A6N4V755-F1
#
_entry.id   AF-A0A6N4V755-F1
#
_cell.length_a   1.000
_cell.length_b   1.000
_cell.length_c   1.000
_cell.angle_alpha   90.00
_cell.angle_beta   90.00
_cell.angle_gamma   90.00
#
_symmetry.space_group_name_H-M   'P 1'
#
loop_
_entity.id
_entity.type
_entity.pdbx_description
1 polymer ?
#
loop_
_entity_poly.entity_id
_entity_poly.type
_entity_poly.pdbx_seq_one_letter_code
_entity_poly.pdbx_strand_id
1 'polypeptide(L)'
;MLSPQNGYVFIETKSGKTRCQLDTREVGCESSFVNAPEIDGMPANGVRLSADGDISWVLGNLGAIPAVTLDYRTYSAVGWTIDADVNGTRFTNDSTGHGMVISVEGVEGF
;
A
#
# COMPACT_ATOMS: atom_id res chain seq x y z
N MET A 1 -11.61 11.53 -3.17
CA MET A 1 -11.09 10.76 -4.30
C MET A 1 -9.74 11.34 -4.73
N LEU A 2 -8.72 10.50 -4.83
CA LEU A 2 -7.39 10.86 -5.33
C LEU A 2 -7.37 10.67 -6.86
N SER A 3 -6.68 11.56 -7.57
CA SER A 3 -6.63 11.54 -9.04
C SER A 3 -5.40 10.79 -9.55
N PRO A 4 -5.55 9.88 -10.53
CA PRO A 4 -4.41 9.16 -11.10
C PRO A 4 -3.57 10.05 -12.03
N GLN A 5 -2.28 9.73 -12.11
CA GLN A 5 -1.33 10.23 -13.08
C GLN A 5 -0.86 9.05 -13.93
N ASN A 6 -1.17 9.06 -15.22
CA ASN A 6 -0.87 7.95 -16.15
C ASN A 6 -1.38 6.58 -15.66
N GLY A 7 -2.55 6.56 -15.02
CA GLY A 7 -3.17 5.32 -14.50
C GLY A 7 -2.76 4.93 -13.08
N TYR A 8 -1.82 5.66 -12.48
CA TYR A 8 -1.30 5.36 -11.15
C TYR A 8 -1.63 6.43 -10.12
N VAL A 9 -1.84 6.04 -8.87
CA VAL A 9 -1.93 6.95 -7.73
C VAL A 9 -0.78 6.64 -6.78
N PHE A 10 -0.03 7.66 -6.39
CA PHE A 10 1.06 7.56 -5.42
C PHE A 10 0.67 8.24 -4.13
N ILE A 11 0.79 7.53 -3.01
CA ILE A 11 0.46 8.04 -1.67
C ILE A 11 1.59 7.80 -0.70
N GLU A 12 1.61 8.61 0.34
CA GLU A 12 2.50 8.48 1.48
C GLU A 12 1.69 8.64 2.77
N THR A 13 1.94 7.78 3.75
CA THR A 13 1.30 7.94 5.07
C THR A 13 1.74 9.24 5.74
N LYS A 14 0.92 9.80 6.63
CA LYS A 14 1.25 11.01 7.40
C LYS A 14 2.63 10.95 8.09
N SER A 15 3.05 9.75 8.49
CA SER A 15 4.33 9.49 9.14
C SER A 15 5.55 9.50 8.22
N GLY A 16 5.34 9.40 6.90
CA GLY A 16 6.39 9.21 5.90
C GLY A 16 7.02 7.82 5.87
N LYS A 17 6.58 6.88 6.73
CA LYS A 17 7.21 5.55 6.85
C LYS A 17 6.76 4.53 5.82
N THR A 18 5.61 4.77 5.19
CA THR A 18 5.03 3.88 4.18
C THR A 18 4.58 4.71 2.98
N ARG A 19 4.95 4.23 1.78
CA ARG A 19 4.56 4.78 0.49
C ARG A 19 3.93 3.69 -0.36
N CYS A 20 2.89 4.03 -1.11
CA CYS A 20 2.21 3.05 -1.96
C CYS A 20 1.91 3.62 -3.34
N GLN A 21 1.99 2.74 -4.33
CA GLN A 21 1.49 2.92 -5.68
C GLN A 21 0.22 2.08 -5.84
N LEU A 22 -0.82 2.67 -6.42
CA LEU A 22 -2.07 2.00 -6.73
C LEU A 22 -2.37 2.13 -8.21
N ASP A 23 -2.88 1.05 -8.81
CA ASP A 23 -3.62 1.07 -10.05
C ASP A 23 -4.89 0.22 -9.92
N THR A 24 -5.61 -0.01 -11.02
CA THR A 24 -6.85 -0.80 -11.00
C THR A 24 -6.68 -2.28 -10.65
N ARG A 25 -5.44 -2.81 -10.73
CA ARG A 25 -5.12 -4.23 -10.57
C ARG A 25 -4.49 -4.53 -9.23
N GLU A 26 -3.73 -3.59 -8.66
CA GLU A 26 -2.93 -3.86 -7.47
C GLU A 26 -2.61 -2.62 -6.64
N VAL A 27 -2.23 -2.89 -5.39
CA VAL A 27 -1.57 -1.96 -4.48
C VAL A 27 -0.17 -2.49 -4.19
N GLY A 28 0.85 -1.71 -4.52
CA GLY A 28 2.24 -1.98 -4.14
C GLY A 28 2.71 -0.97 -3.11
N CYS A 29 3.15 -1.42 -1.94
CA CYS A 29 3.64 -0.55 -0.88
C CYS A 29 5.10 -0.85 -0.52
N GLU A 30 5.85 0.19 -0.20
CA GLU A 30 7.18 0.13 0.40
C GLU A 30 7.10 0.70 1.83
N SER A 31 7.69 0.01 2.81
CA SER A 31 7.69 0.42 4.20
C SER A 31 8.96 -0.01 4.93
N SER A 32 9.30 0.72 5.99
CA SER A 32 10.34 0.35 6.95
C SER A 32 9.81 -0.69 7.94
N PHE A 33 9.53 -1.90 7.44
CA PHE A 33 9.00 -3.00 8.27
C PHE A 33 9.98 -3.41 9.38
N VAL A 34 9.47 -3.67 10.58
CA VAL A 34 10.30 -4.10 11.71
C VAL A 34 10.57 -5.60 11.72
N ASN A 35 9.63 -6.41 11.19
CA ASN A 35 9.67 -7.87 11.22
C ASN A 35 9.28 -8.48 9.86
N ALA A 36 9.83 -7.95 8.77
CA ALA A 36 9.57 -8.48 7.44
C ALA A 36 10.19 -9.88 7.23
N PRO A 37 9.55 -10.75 6.44
CA PRO A 37 10.17 -11.99 6.00
C PRO A 37 11.39 -11.72 5.11
N GLU A 38 12.29 -12.70 5.03
CA GLU A 38 13.41 -12.63 4.10
C GLU A 38 13.02 -13.07 2.68
N ILE A 39 13.48 -12.32 1.69
CA ILE A 39 13.46 -12.65 0.27
C ILE A 39 14.88 -12.56 -0.23
N ASP A 40 15.38 -13.64 -0.85
CA ASP A 40 16.75 -13.72 -1.36
C ASP A 40 17.82 -13.32 -0.32
N GLY A 41 17.59 -13.65 0.96
CA GLY A 41 18.50 -13.37 2.07
C GLY A 41 18.48 -11.91 2.57
N MET A 42 17.49 -11.11 2.17
CA MET A 42 17.29 -9.74 2.64
C MET A 42 15.87 -9.56 3.19
N PRO A 43 15.67 -8.80 4.28
CA PRO A 43 14.33 -8.45 4.74
C PRO A 43 13.55 -7.72 3.63
N ALA A 44 12.33 -8.18 3.35
CA ALA A 44 11.46 -7.54 2.39
C ALA A 44 11.18 -6.09 2.81
N ASN A 45 11.23 -5.17 1.85
CA ASN A 45 10.91 -3.75 2.08
C ASN A 45 9.58 -3.35 1.44
N GLY A 46 8.91 -4.27 0.74
CA GLY A 46 7.63 -4.01 0.12
C GLY A 46 6.67 -5.19 0.14
N VAL A 47 5.42 -4.87 -0.17
CA VAL A 47 4.32 -5.82 -0.33
C VAL A 47 3.48 -5.42 -1.53
N ARG A 48 2.97 -6.42 -2.25
CA ARG A 48 2.02 -6.27 -3.35
C ARG A 48 0.75 -7.04 -3.03
N LEU A 49 -0.37 -6.35 -3.15
CA LEU A 49 -1.74 -6.86 -3.03
C LEU A 49 -2.41 -6.81 -4.40
N SER A 50 -2.91 -7.94 -4.91
CA SER A 50 -3.76 -7.97 -6.10
C SER A 50 -5.21 -7.60 -5.78
N ALA A 51 -5.98 -7.19 -6.78
CA ALA A 51 -7.43 -6.98 -6.66
C ALA A 51 -8.18 -8.24 -6.20
N ASP A 52 -7.63 -9.43 -6.45
CA ASP A 52 -8.20 -10.73 -6.03
C ASP A 52 -7.77 -11.15 -4.61
N GLY A 53 -6.96 -10.34 -3.92
CA GLY A 53 -6.55 -10.59 -2.54
C GLY A 53 -5.21 -11.32 -2.37
N ASP A 54 -4.48 -11.59 -3.45
CA ASP A 54 -3.17 -12.22 -3.35
C ASP A 54 -2.15 -11.24 -2.78
N ILE A 55 -1.51 -11.65 -1.68
CA ILE A 55 -0.44 -10.88 -1.03
C ILE A 55 0.90 -11.55 -1.31
N SER A 56 1.85 -10.73 -1.75
CA SER A 56 3.24 -11.14 -1.99
C SER A 56 4.20 -10.12 -1.42
N TRP A 57 5.18 -10.59 -0.65
CA TRP A 57 6.29 -9.76 -0.20
C TRP A 57 7.29 -9.57 -1.35
N VAL A 58 7.91 -8.40 -1.45
CA VAL A 58 8.85 -8.07 -2.52
C VAL A 58 10.04 -7.27 -2.00
N LEU A 59 11.14 -7.33 -2.75
CA LEU A 59 12.22 -6.34 -2.70
C LEU A 59 11.95 -5.33 -3.82
N GLY A 60 11.55 -4.13 -3.44
CA GLY A 60 11.11 -3.08 -4.36
C GLY A 60 11.75 -1.73 -4.08
N ASN A 61 11.60 -0.80 -5.01
CA ASN A 61 11.97 0.60 -4.81
C ASN A 61 11.01 1.47 -5.61
N LEU A 62 10.11 2.15 -4.91
CA LEU A 62 9.16 3.10 -5.52
C LEU A 62 9.82 4.43 -5.92
N GLY A 63 11.09 4.64 -5.56
CA GLY A 63 11.87 5.82 -5.90
C GLY A 63 11.32 7.10 -5.29
N ALA A 64 11.80 8.26 -5.75
CA ALA A 64 11.38 9.57 -5.24
C ALA A 64 10.17 10.16 -6.01
N ILE A 65 9.24 9.33 -6.45
CA ILE A 65 8.05 9.77 -7.20
C ILE A 65 7.16 10.65 -6.29
N PRO A 66 6.73 11.85 -6.73
CA PRO A 66 5.82 12.69 -5.95
C PRO A 66 4.57 11.92 -5.52
N ALA A 67 4.29 11.93 -4.22
CA ALA A 67 3.17 11.22 -3.63
C ALA A 67 2.26 12.19 -2.87
N VAL A 68 0.97 11.86 -2.79
CA VAL A 68 0.02 12.59 -1.94
C VAL A 68 0.18 12.10 -0.50
N THR A 69 0.59 12.99 0.40
CA THR A 69 0.60 12.68 1.83
C THR A 69 -0.83 12.60 2.37
N LEU A 70 -1.16 11.49 3.01
CA LEU A 70 -2.47 11.24 3.58
C LEU A 70 -2.60 11.83 4.99
N ASP A 71 -3.73 12.47 5.28
CA ASP A 71 -4.26 12.62 6.63
C ASP A 71 -5.07 11.39 7.06
N TYR A 72 -5.35 11.26 8.36
CA TYR A 72 -6.17 10.18 8.92
C TYR A 72 -7.65 10.36 8.58
N ARG A 73 -8.05 9.74 7.46
CA ARG A 73 -9.42 9.68 6.94
C ARG A 73 -9.49 8.66 5.80
N THR A 74 -10.69 8.46 5.29
CA THR A 74 -10.94 7.63 4.12
C THR A 74 -10.69 8.39 2.81
N TYR A 75 -10.08 7.70 1.86
CA TYR A 75 -9.90 8.12 0.47
C TYR A 75 -10.42 7.04 -0.47
N SER A 76 -10.57 7.41 -1.74
CA SER A 76 -10.84 6.48 -2.81
C SER A 76 -9.91 6.76 -3.98
N ALA A 77 -9.41 5.72 -4.63
CA ALA A 77 -8.49 5.83 -5.75
C ALA A 77 -8.59 4.57 -6.62
N VAL A 78 -8.77 4.74 -7.94
CA VAL A 78 -8.61 3.65 -8.95
C VAL A 78 -9.26 2.31 -8.59
N GLY A 79 -10.45 2.32 -7.98
CA GLY A 79 -11.19 1.11 -7.58
C GLY A 79 -10.81 0.55 -6.20
N TRP A 80 -10.13 1.35 -5.38
CA TRP A 80 -9.78 1.02 -3.99
C TRP A 80 -10.32 2.08 -3.03
N THR A 81 -10.88 1.59 -1.93
CA THR A 81 -11.10 2.37 -0.71
C THR A 81 -9.87 2.29 0.18
N ILE A 82 -9.40 3.45 0.66
CA ILE A 82 -8.18 3.60 1.47
C ILE A 82 -8.56 4.23 2.80
N ASP A 83 -8.52 3.47 3.89
CA ASP A 83 -8.73 4.00 5.24
C ASP A 83 -7.37 4.19 5.91
N ALA A 84 -6.95 5.45 6.06
CA ALA A 84 -5.71 5.81 6.72
C ALA A 84 -5.95 6.14 8.20
N ASP A 85 -5.23 5.46 9.08
CA ASP A 85 -5.27 5.65 10.53
C ASP A 85 -3.83 5.72 11.10
N VAL A 86 -3.70 6.06 12.39
CA VAL A 86 -2.42 6.04 13.11
C VAL A 86 -1.82 4.63 13.21
N ASN A 87 -2.66 3.59 13.22
CA ASN A 87 -2.22 2.20 13.38
C ASN A 87 -1.82 1.51 12.06
N GLY A 88 -2.22 2.09 10.93
CA GLY A 88 -1.98 1.48 9.62
C GLY A 88 -2.88 2.07 8.54
N THR A 89 -2.68 1.60 7.31
CA THR A 89 -3.53 1.95 6.17
C THR A 89 -4.21 0.70 5.66
N ARG A 90 -5.54 0.72 5.61
CA ARG A 90 -6.34 -0.35 5.02
C ARG A 90 -6.63 -0.04 3.56
N PHE A 91 -6.38 -1.00 2.69
CA PHE A 91 -6.81 -0.99 1.29
C PHE A 91 -7.89 -2.04 1.11
N THR A 92 -8.99 -1.67 0.47
CA THR A 92 -10.07 -2.60 0.10
C THR A 92 -10.40 -2.39 -1.36
N ASN A 93 -10.36 -3.45 -2.17
CA ASN A 93 -10.80 -3.39 -3.55
C ASN A 93 -12.31 -3.25 -3.58
N ASP A 94 -12.82 -2.24 -4.29
CA ASP A 94 -14.25 -1.92 -4.29
C ASP A 94 -15.09 -2.99 -4.99
N SER A 95 -14.50 -3.79 -5.87
CA SER A 95 -15.22 -4.79 -6.67
C SER A 95 -15.21 -6.19 -6.04
N THR A 96 -14.11 -6.58 -5.39
CA THR A 96 -13.97 -7.93 -4.80
C THR A 96 -14.15 -7.94 -3.29
N GLY A 97 -13.98 -6.78 -2.63
CA GLY A 97 -13.96 -6.68 -1.17
C GLY A 97 -12.68 -7.21 -0.52
N HIS A 98 -11.73 -7.74 -1.30
CA HIS A 98 -10.44 -8.19 -0.80
C HIS A 98 -9.52 -7.02 -0.48
N GLY A 99 -8.59 -7.24 0.44
CA GLY A 99 -7.75 -6.15 0.88
C GLY A 99 -6.58 -6.53 1.77
N MET A 100 -5.92 -5.48 2.26
CA MET A 100 -4.89 -5.61 3.29
C MET A 100 -4.91 -4.42 4.24
N VAL A 101 -4.43 -4.64 5.46
CA VAL A 101 -3.97 -3.60 6.36
C VAL A 101 -2.45 -3.65 6.39
N ILE A 102 -1.80 -2.51 6.16
CA ILE A 102 -0.34 -2.36 6.21
C ILE A 102 0.07 -1.34 7.27
N SER A 103 1.10 -1.67 8.03
CA SER A 103 1.83 -0.77 8.91
C SER A 103 3.31 -1.15 8.95
N VAL A 104 4.13 -0.44 9.71
CA VAL A 104 5.53 -0.83 9.93
C VAL A 104 5.66 -2.16 10.69
N GLU A 105 4.63 -2.58 11.41
CA GLU A 105 4.61 -3.85 12.14
C GLU A 105 4.40 -5.05 11.21
N GLY A 106 3.79 -4.85 10.04
CA GLY A 106 3.57 -5.90 9.06
C GLY A 106 2.36 -5.67 8.17
N VAL A 107 1.86 -6.77 7.59
CA VAL A 107 0.75 -6.78 6.65
C VAL A 107 -0.21 -7.91 7.01
N GLU A 108 -1.51 -7.63 6.96
CA GLU A 108 -2.59 -8.61 7.17
C GLU A 108 -3.60 -8.50 6.02
N GLY A 109 -3.91 -9.62 5.36
CA GLY A 109 -4.89 -9.69 4.27
C GLY A 109 -6.27 -10.17 4.71
N PHE A 110 -7.30 -9.86 3.93
CA PHE A 110 -8.68 -10.32 4.12
C PHE A 110 -9.46 -10.48 2.82
#